data_AF-A0A800MYS9-F1
#
_entry.id   AF-A0A800MYS9-F1
#
_cell.length_a   1.000
_cell.length_b   1.000
_cell.length_c   1.000
_cell.angle_alpha   90.00
_cell.angle_beta   90.00
_cell.angle_gamma   90.00
#
_symmetry.space_group_name_H-M   'P 1'
#
loop_
_entity.id
_entity.type
_entity.pdbx_description
1 polymer ?
#
loop_
_entity_poly.entity_id
_entity_poly.type
_entity_poly.pdbx_seq_one_letter_code
_entity_poly.pdbx_strand_id
1 'polypeptide(L)'
;MRTAAAPQFYETKKFKDKVKQAIVFIVVLAGSVIVNSLVAYAFAKIRFKGRNTLFIVVLSTMLIPGFVTLVPQYILFSKLGWVNTYLPLIVPAFLGSAFFIFLLRQFMMTIPNELIEAAVLDGANHIQIWWHIMLPLTKPALITVAIFSFNGAWNDLLGPLLYLNDESLYTLQIGLQTFKGTVQTQWHYLMAMSVMVLLPVVLLFFFFQKHFIEGSNIASGTKG
;
A
#
# COMPACT_ATOMS: atom_id res chain seq x y z
N MET A 1 14.99 -34.87 28.91
CA MET A 1 14.22 -33.61 28.77
C MET A 1 15.18 -32.51 28.36
N ARG A 2 15.31 -32.23 27.05
CA ARG A 2 15.97 -31.02 26.57
C ARG A 2 14.93 -29.92 26.62
N THR A 3 15.17 -28.90 27.44
CA THR A 3 14.42 -27.65 27.45
C THR A 3 14.39 -27.12 26.01
N ALA A 4 13.19 -26.91 25.48
CA ALA A 4 13.01 -26.20 24.22
C ALA A 4 13.54 -24.79 24.43
N ALA A 5 14.75 -24.53 23.95
CA ALA A 5 15.27 -23.17 23.87
C ALA A 5 14.22 -22.36 23.13
N ALA A 6 13.74 -21.27 23.75
CA ALA A 6 12.84 -20.34 23.08
C ALA A 6 13.45 -20.01 21.72
N PRO A 7 12.65 -19.99 20.63
CA PRO A 7 13.18 -19.69 19.32
C PRO A 7 14.01 -18.40 19.42
N GLN A 8 15.23 -18.39 18.88
CA GLN A 8 16.19 -17.27 18.83
C GLN A 8 15.62 -15.98 18.21
N PHE A 9 14.32 -15.93 17.94
CA PHE A 9 13.59 -14.80 17.41
C PHE A 9 13.55 -13.58 18.34
N TYR A 10 13.93 -13.72 19.62
CA TYR A 10 13.72 -12.70 20.65
C TYR A 10 14.99 -11.98 21.16
N GLU A 11 16.19 -12.28 20.66
CA GLU A 11 17.42 -11.59 21.10
C GLU A 11 17.58 -10.16 20.52
N THR A 12 18.15 -9.28 21.34
CA THR A 12 18.19 -7.79 21.27
C THR A 12 18.80 -7.16 20.01
N LYS A 13 19.49 -7.91 19.14
CA LYS A 13 19.98 -7.41 17.84
C LYS A 13 18.85 -7.01 16.87
N LYS A 14 17.61 -7.46 17.11
CA LYS A 14 16.43 -7.29 16.23
C LYS A 14 15.64 -5.97 16.37
N PHE A 15 15.96 -5.07 17.31
CA PHE A 15 15.24 -3.79 17.41
C PHE A 15 15.49 -2.89 16.18
N LYS A 16 16.75 -2.85 15.70
CA LYS A 16 17.11 -2.11 14.47
C LYS A 16 16.39 -2.65 13.24
N ASP A 17 16.15 -3.95 13.17
CA ASP A 17 15.48 -4.59 12.03
C ASP A 17 13.96 -4.32 12.04
N LYS A 18 13.34 -4.24 13.22
CA LYS A 18 11.94 -3.77 13.36
C LYS A 18 11.79 -2.30 12.96
N VAL A 19 12.75 -1.44 13.30
CA VAL A 19 12.76 -0.03 12.88
C VAL A 19 12.91 0.08 11.36
N LYS A 20 13.80 -0.70 10.73
CA LYS A 20 13.93 -0.74 9.27
C LYS A 20 12.63 -1.15 8.59
N GLN A 21 11.94 -2.17 9.08
CA GLN A 21 10.65 -2.61 8.54
C GLN A 21 9.57 -1.55 8.69
N ALA A 22 9.49 -0.89 9.85
CA ALA A 22 8.55 0.22 10.04
C ALA A 22 8.80 1.37 9.04
N ILE A 23 10.08 1.72 8.82
CA ILE A 23 10.47 2.74 7.82
C ILE A 23 10.06 2.30 6.41
N VAL A 24 10.33 1.04 6.03
CA VAL A 24 9.93 0.47 4.74
C VAL A 24 8.42 0.63 4.53
N PHE A 25 7.59 0.27 5.52
CA PHE A 25 6.14 0.42 5.44
C PHE A 25 5.71 1.88 5.28
N ILE A 26 6.28 2.80 6.06
CA ILE A 26 5.96 4.24 5.97
C ILE A 26 6.29 4.78 4.58
N VAL A 27 7.43 4.38 4.01
CA VAL A 27 7.86 4.81 2.67
C VAL A 27 6.92 4.26 1.59
N VAL A 28 6.54 2.98 1.68
CA VAL A 28 5.57 2.35 0.76
C VAL A 28 4.22 3.08 0.82
N LEU A 29 3.74 3.39 2.02
CA LEU A 29 2.48 4.10 2.23
C LEU A 29 2.52 5.50 1.65
N ALA A 30 3.56 6.27 1.98
CA ALA A 30 3.73 7.63 1.48
C ALA A 30 3.83 7.63 -0.05
N GLY A 31 4.63 6.74 -0.63
CA GLY A 31 4.75 6.58 -2.08
C GLY A 31 3.43 6.25 -2.74
N SER A 32 2.71 5.27 -2.20
CA SER A 32 1.40 4.88 -2.71
C SER A 32 0.40 6.04 -2.65
N VAL A 33 0.25 6.72 -1.51
CA VAL A 33 -0.73 7.82 -1.37
C VAL A 33 -0.37 9.00 -2.28
N ILE A 34 0.90 9.42 -2.29
CA ILE A 34 1.36 10.59 -3.04
C ILE A 34 1.24 10.34 -4.54
N VAL A 35 1.80 9.24 -5.05
CA VAL A 35 1.83 8.98 -6.49
C VAL A 35 0.43 8.71 -7.02
N ASN A 36 -0.35 7.85 -6.36
CA ASN A 36 -1.70 7.54 -6.83
C ASN A 36 -2.62 8.75 -6.82
N SER A 37 -2.52 9.61 -5.81
CA SER A 37 -3.34 10.84 -5.75
C SER A 37 -2.93 11.87 -6.79
N LEU A 38 -1.64 12.02 -7.07
CA LEU A 38 -1.15 12.92 -8.11
C LEU A 38 -1.59 12.48 -9.51
N VAL A 39 -1.44 11.18 -9.82
CA VAL A 39 -1.86 10.61 -11.10
C VAL A 39 -3.39 10.68 -11.25
N ALA A 40 -4.13 10.36 -10.19
CA ALA A 40 -5.59 10.50 -10.17
C ALA A 40 -6.04 11.94 -10.40
N TYR A 41 -5.37 12.92 -9.78
CA TYR A 41 -5.64 14.34 -9.98
C TYR A 41 -5.46 14.75 -11.45
N ALA A 42 -4.37 14.32 -12.09
CA ALA A 42 -4.13 14.59 -13.50
C ALA A 42 -5.26 14.03 -14.38
N PHE A 43 -5.69 12.78 -14.14
CA PHE A 43 -6.78 12.15 -14.90
C PHE A 43 -8.18 12.71 -14.59
N ALA A 44 -8.40 13.26 -13.40
CA ALA A 44 -9.69 13.82 -12.98
C ALA A 44 -9.85 15.27 -13.44
N LYS A 45 -8.81 16.10 -13.26
CA LYS A 45 -8.93 17.56 -13.30
C LYS A 45 -8.19 18.23 -14.44
N ILE A 46 -7.08 17.66 -14.91
CA ILE A 46 -6.32 18.25 -16.01
C ILE A 46 -6.90 17.80 -17.35
N ARG A 47 -7.07 18.74 -18.28
CA ARG A 47 -7.51 18.45 -19.65
C ARG A 47 -6.27 18.32 -20.54
N PHE A 48 -6.04 17.12 -21.07
CA PHE A 48 -4.96 16.86 -22.02
C PHE A 48 -5.39 15.85 -23.08
N LYS A 49 -4.74 15.90 -24.25
CA LYS A 49 -5.08 15.05 -25.40
C LYS A 49 -4.81 13.57 -25.06
N GLY A 50 -5.78 12.69 -25.33
CA GLY A 50 -5.65 11.25 -25.10
C GLY A 50 -5.90 10.78 -23.65
N ARG A 51 -6.31 11.67 -22.74
CA ARG A 51 -6.56 11.37 -21.32
C ARG A 51 -7.42 10.12 -21.10
N ASN A 52 -8.54 10.00 -21.79
CA ASN A 52 -9.45 8.87 -21.60
C ASN A 52 -8.83 7.55 -22.10
N THR A 53 -8.12 7.58 -23.21
CA THR A 53 -7.41 6.40 -23.76
C THR A 53 -6.32 5.93 -22.81
N LEU A 54 -5.47 6.85 -22.30
CA LEU A 54 -4.44 6.50 -21.32
C LEU A 54 -5.05 5.97 -20.02
N PHE A 55 -6.19 6.53 -19.59
CA PHE A 55 -6.89 6.02 -18.41
C PHE A 55 -7.40 4.58 -18.63
N ILE A 56 -7.94 4.28 -19.81
CA ILE A 56 -8.34 2.91 -20.16
C ILE A 56 -7.13 1.96 -20.12
N VAL A 57 -5.98 2.38 -20.67
CA VAL A 57 -4.75 1.58 -20.61
C VAL A 57 -4.35 1.29 -19.15
N VAL A 58 -4.41 2.29 -18.27
CA VAL A 58 -4.18 2.09 -16.83
C VAL A 58 -5.15 1.05 -16.26
N LEU A 59 -6.45 1.16 -16.54
CA LEU A 59 -7.44 0.18 -16.05
C LEU A 59 -7.20 -1.23 -16.60
N SER A 60 -6.78 -1.35 -17.86
CA SER A 60 -6.47 -2.65 -18.47
C SER A 60 -5.34 -3.38 -17.72
N THR A 61 -4.42 -2.68 -17.08
CA THR A 61 -3.37 -3.32 -16.26
C THR A 61 -3.92 -4.08 -15.05
N MET A 62 -5.11 -3.70 -14.54
CA MET A 62 -5.77 -4.40 -13.43
C MET A 62 -6.31 -5.77 -13.82
N LEU A 63 -6.49 -6.03 -15.12
CA LEU A 63 -6.94 -7.32 -15.63
C LEU A 63 -5.83 -8.37 -15.62
N ILE A 64 -4.57 -7.95 -15.49
CA ILE A 64 -3.42 -8.84 -15.45
C ILE A 64 -3.33 -9.48 -14.06
N PRO A 65 -3.44 -10.81 -13.93
CA PRO A 65 -3.31 -11.46 -12.63
C PRO A 65 -1.88 -11.34 -12.10
N GLY A 66 -1.72 -10.90 -10.85
CA GLY A 66 -0.39 -10.68 -10.25
C GLY A 66 0.51 -11.92 -10.23
N PHE A 67 -0.07 -13.13 -10.19
CA PHE A 67 0.71 -14.38 -10.27
C PHE A 67 1.38 -14.59 -11.63
N VAL A 68 0.80 -14.08 -12.72
CA VAL A 68 1.38 -14.18 -14.06
C VAL A 68 2.62 -13.29 -14.19
N THR A 69 2.62 -12.15 -13.50
CA THR A 69 3.76 -11.21 -13.50
C THR A 69 4.86 -11.58 -12.52
N LEU A 70 4.61 -12.54 -11.60
CA LEU A 70 5.55 -12.90 -10.54
C LEU A 70 6.92 -13.33 -11.07
N VAL A 71 6.97 -14.30 -11.99
CA VAL A 71 8.24 -14.82 -12.53
C VAL A 71 8.99 -13.74 -13.34
N PRO A 72 8.35 -13.03 -14.29
CA PRO A 72 9.01 -11.91 -14.98
C PRO A 72 9.55 -10.82 -14.04
N GLN A 73 8.77 -10.47 -13.01
CA GLN A 73 9.16 -9.44 -12.04
C GLN A 73 10.36 -9.89 -11.19
N TYR A 74 10.42 -11.17 -10.82
CA TYR A 74 11.60 -11.73 -10.17
C TYR A 74 12.85 -11.64 -11.05
N ILE A 75 12.75 -12.07 -12.30
CA ILE A 75 13.87 -12.01 -13.26
C ILE A 75 14.34 -10.57 -13.45
N LEU A 76 13.41 -9.60 -13.53
CA LEU A 76 13.73 -8.18 -13.63
C LEU A 76 14.56 -7.71 -12.44
N PHE A 77 14.09 -7.94 -11.21
CA PHE A 77 14.81 -7.48 -10.01
C PHE A 77 16.09 -8.24 -9.73
N SER A 78 16.17 -9.51 -10.12
CA SER A 78 17.40 -10.30 -10.10
C SER A 78 18.45 -9.68 -11.03
N LYS A 79 18.08 -9.35 -12.27
CA LYS A 79 18.98 -8.67 -13.23
C LYS A 79 19.42 -7.28 -12.77
N LEU A 80 18.55 -6.57 -12.06
CA LEU A 80 18.88 -5.27 -11.44
C LEU A 80 19.76 -5.39 -10.19
N GLY A 81 20.00 -6.61 -9.68
CA GLY A 81 20.74 -6.84 -8.44
C GLY A 81 19.99 -6.41 -7.18
N TRP A 82 18.66 -6.32 -7.23
CA TRP A 82 17.82 -5.87 -6.12
C TRP A 82 17.36 -7.01 -5.21
N VAL A 83 17.60 -8.26 -5.61
CA VAL A 83 17.37 -9.43 -4.75
C VAL A 83 18.22 -9.30 -3.49
N ASN A 84 17.65 -9.73 -2.36
CA ASN A 84 18.16 -9.57 -1.01
C ASN A 84 18.23 -8.10 -0.52
N THR A 85 17.32 -7.26 -1.02
CA THR A 85 17.11 -5.89 -0.54
C THR A 85 15.61 -5.59 -0.41
N TYR A 86 15.23 -4.50 0.26
CA TYR A 86 13.84 -4.05 0.33
C TYR A 86 13.36 -3.32 -0.94
N LEU A 87 14.24 -3.03 -1.91
CA LEU A 87 13.89 -2.23 -3.10
C LEU A 87 12.74 -2.84 -3.93
N PRO A 88 12.70 -4.16 -4.20
CA PRO A 88 11.59 -4.79 -4.91
C PRO A 88 10.23 -4.63 -4.23
N LEU A 89 10.22 -4.38 -2.91
CA LEU A 89 9.01 -4.19 -2.10
C LEU A 89 8.61 -2.72 -1.99
N ILE A 90 9.57 -1.80 -2.12
CA ILE A 90 9.35 -0.35 -1.97
C ILE A 90 9.03 0.31 -3.30
N VAL A 91 9.90 0.13 -4.30
CA VAL A 91 9.88 0.91 -5.54
C VAL A 91 8.56 0.77 -6.31
N PRO A 92 7.94 -0.42 -6.44
CA PRO A 92 6.67 -0.56 -7.14
C PRO A 92 5.54 0.31 -6.58
N ALA A 93 5.55 0.65 -5.27
CA ALA A 93 4.56 1.54 -4.66
C ALA A 93 4.57 2.95 -5.27
N PHE A 94 5.70 3.36 -5.85
CA PHE A 94 5.88 4.66 -6.52
C PHE A 94 5.57 4.62 -8.02
N LEU A 95 5.22 3.45 -8.58
CA LEU A 95 4.84 3.31 -9.99
C LEU A 95 3.33 3.47 -10.24
N GLY A 96 2.57 3.60 -9.15
CA GLY A 96 1.13 3.69 -9.19
C GLY A 96 0.44 2.33 -9.24
N SER A 97 -0.78 2.29 -8.70
CA SER A 97 -1.70 1.17 -8.73
C SER A 97 -2.94 1.61 -9.47
N ALA A 98 -3.28 0.90 -10.54
CA ALA A 98 -4.45 1.23 -11.34
C ALA A 98 -5.76 1.23 -10.52
N PHE A 99 -5.86 0.38 -9.49
CA PHE A 99 -7.00 0.39 -8.56
C PHE A 99 -7.09 1.69 -7.75
N PHE A 100 -5.97 2.12 -7.15
CA PHE A 100 -5.95 3.33 -6.33
C PHE A 100 -6.10 4.59 -7.18
N ILE A 101 -5.50 4.62 -8.37
CA ILE A 101 -5.69 5.70 -9.34
C ILE A 101 -7.16 5.78 -9.73
N PHE A 102 -7.80 4.65 -10.05
CA PHE A 102 -9.22 4.61 -10.38
C PHE A 102 -10.07 5.15 -9.24
N LEU A 103 -9.90 4.61 -8.03
CA LEU A 103 -10.68 4.99 -6.85
C LEU A 103 -10.56 6.49 -6.54
N LEU A 104 -9.33 6.99 -6.47
CA LEU A 104 -9.08 8.41 -6.20
C LEU A 104 -9.61 9.30 -7.33
N ARG A 105 -9.48 8.88 -8.59
CA ARG A 105 -10.01 9.65 -9.72
C ARG A 105 -11.52 9.75 -9.65
N GLN A 106 -12.23 8.65 -9.37
CA GLN A 106 -13.69 8.68 -9.25
C GLN A 106 -14.13 9.63 -8.14
N PHE A 107 -13.45 9.60 -6.99
CA PHE A 107 -13.72 10.53 -5.89
C PHE A 107 -13.42 11.98 -6.30
N MET A 108 -12.24 12.26 -6.85
CA MET A 108 -11.85 13.61 -7.25
C MET A 108 -12.76 14.19 -8.35
N MET A 109 -13.41 13.35 -9.16
CA MET A 109 -14.39 13.81 -10.16
C MET A 109 -15.67 14.36 -9.54
N THR A 110 -16.05 13.99 -8.31
CA THR A 110 -17.25 14.52 -7.65
C THR A 110 -17.05 15.94 -7.13
N ILE A 111 -15.80 16.38 -6.93
CA ILE A 111 -15.46 17.72 -6.48
C ILE A 111 -15.75 18.72 -7.63
N PRO A 112 -16.47 19.83 -7.41
CA PRO A 112 -16.74 20.82 -8.46
C PRO A 112 -15.47 21.43 -9.06
N ASN A 113 -15.47 21.70 -10.38
CA ASN A 113 -14.32 22.31 -11.06
C ASN A 113 -14.19 23.81 -10.75
N GLU A 114 -15.25 24.46 -10.29
CA GLU A 114 -15.27 25.89 -9.88
C GLU A 114 -14.17 26.20 -8.85
N LEU A 115 -13.90 25.28 -7.92
CA LEU A 115 -12.82 25.43 -6.93
C LEU A 115 -11.43 25.50 -7.57
N ILE A 116 -11.23 24.78 -8.67
CA ILE A 116 -9.96 24.74 -9.41
C ILE A 116 -9.85 25.99 -10.28
N GLU A 117 -10.93 26.38 -10.93
CA GLU A 117 -10.99 27.60 -11.75
C GLU A 117 -10.73 28.84 -10.88
N ALA A 118 -11.34 28.93 -9.70
CA ALA A 118 -11.06 29.99 -8.73
C ALA A 118 -9.58 30.02 -8.31
N ALA A 119 -9.00 28.87 -7.96
CA ALA A 119 -7.59 28.81 -7.56
C ALA A 119 -6.63 29.19 -8.71
N VAL A 120 -6.97 28.84 -9.95
CA VAL A 120 -6.19 29.25 -11.13
C VAL A 120 -6.30 30.76 -11.36
N LEU A 121 -7.48 31.37 -11.13
CA LEU A 121 -7.65 32.83 -11.18
C LEU A 121 -6.83 33.54 -10.09
N ASP A 122 -6.67 32.90 -8.92
CA ASP A 122 -5.78 33.36 -7.83
C ASP A 122 -4.27 33.11 -8.13
N GLY A 123 -3.94 32.57 -9.30
CA GLY A 123 -2.56 32.33 -9.75
C GLY A 123 -1.93 31.02 -9.23
N ALA A 124 -2.73 30.12 -8.63
CA ALA A 124 -2.22 28.84 -8.16
C ALA A 124 -1.90 27.89 -9.33
N ASN A 125 -0.72 27.25 -9.28
CA ASN A 125 -0.35 26.20 -10.22
C ASN A 125 -0.98 24.84 -9.83
N HIS A 126 -0.94 23.88 -10.74
CA HIS A 126 -1.55 22.56 -10.53
C HIS A 126 -1.01 21.79 -9.31
N ILE A 127 0.27 21.93 -8.97
CA ILE A 127 0.85 21.27 -7.78
C ILE A 127 0.31 21.92 -6.50
N GLN A 128 0.19 23.25 -6.49
CA GLN A 128 -0.41 23.97 -5.37
C GLN A 128 -1.88 23.61 -5.19
N ILE A 129 -2.65 23.53 -6.28
CA ILE A 129 -4.07 23.12 -6.25
C ILE A 129 -4.19 21.68 -5.74
N TRP A 130 -3.36 20.77 -6.25
CA TRP A 130 -3.34 19.39 -5.79
C TRP A 130 -3.05 19.30 -4.29
N TRP A 131 -2.00 19.98 -3.80
CA TRP A 131 -1.56 19.89 -2.43
C TRP A 131 -2.50 20.58 -1.43
N HIS A 132 -2.93 21.81 -1.72
CA HIS A 132 -3.67 22.65 -0.77
C HIS A 132 -5.19 22.51 -0.87
N ILE A 133 -5.72 22.07 -2.02
CA ILE A 133 -7.17 21.99 -2.25
C ILE A 133 -7.59 20.52 -2.39
N MET A 134 -6.99 19.79 -3.33
CA MET A 134 -7.46 18.44 -3.64
C MET A 134 -7.16 17.43 -2.54
N LEU A 135 -5.96 17.44 -1.94
CA LEU A 135 -5.61 16.48 -0.87
C LEU A 135 -6.53 16.62 0.35
N PRO A 136 -6.81 17.82 0.91
CA PRO A 136 -7.75 17.97 2.03
C PRO A 136 -9.17 17.51 1.69
N LEU A 137 -9.68 17.88 0.52
CA LEU A 137 -11.03 17.51 0.08
C LEU A 137 -11.16 16.00 -0.22
N THR A 138 -10.06 15.36 -0.61
CA THR A 138 -10.01 13.91 -0.94
C THR A 138 -9.57 13.06 0.26
N LYS A 139 -9.43 13.65 1.46
CA LYS A 139 -8.95 12.96 2.66
C LYS A 139 -9.64 11.62 2.95
N PRO A 140 -10.97 11.46 2.85
CA PRO A 140 -11.63 10.17 3.06
C PRO A 140 -11.13 9.07 2.11
N ALA A 141 -11.00 9.39 0.82
CA ALA A 141 -10.49 8.42 -0.17
C ALA A 141 -8.99 8.17 -0.04
N LEU A 142 -8.20 9.17 0.35
CA LEU A 142 -6.76 8.99 0.64
C LEU A 142 -6.54 8.06 1.84
N ILE A 143 -7.37 8.17 2.87
CA ILE A 143 -7.36 7.26 4.02
C ILE A 143 -7.64 5.83 3.54
N THR A 144 -8.65 5.62 2.69
CA THR A 144 -8.94 4.31 2.11
C THR A 144 -7.73 3.72 1.37
N VAL A 145 -7.04 4.52 0.55
CA VAL A 145 -5.82 4.08 -0.15
C VAL A 145 -4.69 3.75 0.83
N ALA A 146 -4.49 4.56 1.86
CA ALA A 146 -3.48 4.29 2.89
C ALA A 146 -3.75 2.98 3.63
N ILE A 147 -5.01 2.71 3.98
CA ILE A 147 -5.43 1.49 4.68
C ILE A 147 -5.22 0.27 3.80
N PHE A 148 -5.68 0.29 2.54
CA PHE A 148 -5.48 -0.83 1.62
C PHE A 148 -3.99 -1.06 1.32
N SER A 149 -3.21 0.01 1.15
CA SER A 149 -1.77 -0.09 0.96
C SER A 149 -1.07 -0.69 2.18
N PHE A 150 -1.48 -0.30 3.39
CA PHE A 150 -0.96 -0.86 4.64
C PHE A 150 -1.31 -2.34 4.73
N ASN A 151 -2.58 -2.69 4.53
CA ASN A 151 -3.05 -4.06 4.61
C ASN A 151 -2.32 -4.96 3.60
N GLY A 152 -2.15 -4.49 2.37
CA GLY A 152 -1.41 -5.20 1.32
C GLY A 152 0.04 -5.44 1.72
N ALA A 153 0.76 -4.40 2.14
CA ALA A 153 2.17 -4.54 2.52
C ALA A 153 2.35 -5.37 3.80
N TRP A 154 1.48 -5.18 4.80
CA TRP A 154 1.56 -5.87 6.10
C TRP A 154 1.27 -7.36 5.99
N ASN A 155 0.34 -7.75 5.12
CA ASN A 155 -0.02 -9.14 4.89
C ASN A 155 0.77 -9.79 3.74
N ASP A 156 1.69 -9.07 3.10
CA ASP A 156 2.51 -9.63 2.03
C ASP A 156 3.49 -10.66 2.58
N LEU A 157 3.24 -11.91 2.20
CA LEU A 157 4.14 -13.02 2.44
C LEU A 157 5.00 -13.31 1.21
N LEU A 158 4.40 -13.28 0.02
CA LEU A 158 5.03 -13.79 -1.20
C LEU A 158 6.17 -12.89 -1.69
N GLY A 159 5.99 -11.56 -1.67
CA GLY A 159 7.03 -10.62 -2.06
C GLY A 159 8.29 -10.79 -1.21
N PRO A 160 8.21 -10.64 0.13
CA PRO A 160 9.33 -10.85 1.03
C PRO A 160 9.99 -12.23 0.85
N LEU A 161 9.19 -13.30 0.77
CA LEU A 161 9.72 -14.66 0.62
C LEU A 161 10.50 -14.86 -0.68
N LEU A 162 10.11 -14.15 -1.74
CA LEU A 162 10.73 -14.23 -3.05
C LEU A 162 12.02 -13.42 -3.15
N TYR A 163 12.09 -12.26 -2.47
CA TYR A 163 13.19 -11.32 -2.63
C TYR A 163 14.16 -11.28 -1.46
N LEU A 164 13.79 -11.69 -0.26
CA LEU A 164 14.63 -11.57 0.94
C LEU A 164 15.19 -12.94 1.30
N ASN A 165 16.51 -13.10 1.17
CA ASN A 165 17.19 -14.36 1.49
C ASN A 165 17.83 -14.33 2.89
N ASP A 166 18.29 -13.16 3.32
CA ASP A 166 18.89 -12.99 4.64
C ASP A 166 17.82 -12.91 5.73
N GLU A 167 17.94 -13.75 6.76
CA GLU A 167 17.02 -13.79 7.90
C GLU A 167 16.88 -12.46 8.63
N SER A 168 17.92 -11.62 8.59
CA SER A 168 17.89 -10.27 9.17
C SER A 168 16.90 -9.33 8.49
N LEU A 169 16.50 -9.63 7.25
CA LEU A 169 15.55 -8.85 6.47
C LEU A 169 14.12 -9.38 6.60
N TYR A 170 13.91 -10.57 7.17
CA TYR A 170 12.63 -11.25 7.17
C TYR A 170 11.51 -10.45 7.85
N THR A 171 10.40 -10.30 7.13
CA THR A 171 9.19 -9.69 7.67
C THR A 171 8.54 -10.60 8.70
N LEU A 172 7.63 -10.02 9.50
CA LEU A 172 6.83 -10.79 10.46
C LEU A 172 6.04 -11.92 9.78
N GLN A 173 5.59 -11.73 8.53
CA GLN A 173 4.88 -12.75 7.76
C GLN A 173 5.77 -13.97 7.44
N ILE A 174 7.02 -13.75 7.01
CA ILE A 174 7.98 -14.86 6.84
C ILE A 174 8.27 -15.52 8.18
N GLY A 175 8.43 -14.73 9.25
CA GLY A 175 8.63 -15.25 10.61
C GLY A 175 7.50 -16.14 11.12
N LEU A 176 6.25 -15.94 10.67
CA LEU A 176 5.15 -16.86 10.98
C LEU A 176 5.35 -18.22 10.33
N GLN A 177 5.88 -18.26 9.10
CA GLN A 177 6.11 -19.51 8.37
C GLN A 177 7.20 -20.36 9.03
N THR A 178 8.17 -19.77 9.74
CA THR A 178 9.21 -20.55 10.42
C THR A 178 8.66 -21.46 11.54
N PHE A 179 7.46 -21.18 12.06
CA PHE A 179 6.80 -22.04 13.05
C PHE A 179 6.03 -23.21 12.45
N LYS A 180 5.82 -23.20 11.12
CA LYS A 180 5.28 -24.32 10.35
C LYS A 180 6.45 -25.16 9.83
N GLY A 181 7.01 -25.99 10.71
CA GLY A 181 8.06 -26.93 10.33
C GLY A 181 7.54 -28.03 9.39
N THR A 182 8.43 -28.58 8.57
CA THR A 182 8.11 -29.68 7.63
C THR A 182 7.70 -30.97 8.35
N VAL A 183 8.17 -31.19 9.58
CA VAL A 183 7.94 -32.42 10.38
C VAL A 183 7.05 -32.18 11.59
N GLN A 184 7.22 -31.04 12.28
CA GLN A 184 6.36 -30.65 13.40
C GLN A 184 6.06 -29.15 13.36
N THR A 185 4.78 -28.82 13.47
CA THR A 185 4.30 -27.44 13.60
C THR A 185 4.24 -27.07 15.08
N GLN A 186 4.84 -25.93 15.43
CA GLN A 186 4.76 -25.39 16.79
C GLN A 186 3.50 -24.54 16.95
N TRP A 187 2.35 -25.22 17.09
CA TRP A 187 1.02 -24.59 17.09
C TRP A 187 0.86 -23.46 18.10
N HIS A 188 1.44 -23.59 19.30
CA HIS A 188 1.33 -22.59 20.35
C HIS A 188 2.03 -21.26 19.97
N TYR A 189 3.26 -21.32 19.44
CA TYR A 189 3.95 -20.12 18.95
C TYR A 189 3.28 -19.53 17.71
N LEU A 190 2.83 -20.39 16.78
CA LEU A 190 2.15 -19.96 15.57
C LEU A 190 0.86 -19.18 15.91
N MET A 191 0.04 -19.70 16.83
CA MET A 191 -1.21 -19.03 17.25
C MET A 191 -0.92 -17.72 17.98
N ALA A 192 0.03 -17.70 18.92
CA ALA A 192 0.40 -16.49 19.66
C ALA A 192 0.91 -15.38 18.73
N MET A 193 1.79 -15.72 17.80
CA MET A 193 2.34 -14.76 16.84
C MET A 193 1.30 -14.30 15.82
N SER A 194 0.38 -15.18 15.40
CA SER A 194 -0.72 -14.80 14.50
C SER A 194 -1.63 -13.74 15.13
N VAL A 195 -1.94 -13.87 16.43
CA VAL A 195 -2.68 -12.85 17.17
C VAL A 195 -1.91 -11.52 17.21
N MET A 196 -0.59 -11.55 17.47
CA MET A 196 0.24 -10.33 17.46
C MET A 196 0.28 -9.65 16.09
N VAL A 197 0.32 -10.42 15.00
CA VAL A 197 0.35 -9.89 13.62
C VAL A 197 -1.03 -9.36 13.20
N LEU A 198 -2.12 -9.93 13.71
CA LEU A 198 -3.48 -9.45 13.46
C LEU A 198 -3.82 -8.15 14.20
N LEU A 199 -3.28 -7.97 15.41
CA LEU A 199 -3.60 -6.82 16.28
C LEU A 199 -3.50 -5.45 15.58
N PRO A 200 -2.41 -5.09 14.86
CA PRO A 200 -2.30 -3.80 14.18
C PRO A 200 -3.38 -3.57 13.13
N VAL A 201 -3.77 -4.62 12.40
CA VAL A 201 -4.81 -4.54 11.36
C VAL A 201 -6.17 -4.28 12.01
N VAL A 202 -6.46 -4.96 13.11
CA VAL A 202 -7.71 -4.77 13.87
C VAL A 202 -7.78 -3.37 14.48
N LEU A 203 -6.71 -2.90 15.10
CA LEU A 203 -6.64 -1.54 15.65
C LEU A 203 -6.86 -0.49 14.56
N LEU A 204 -6.18 -0.63 13.43
CA LEU A 204 -6.34 0.24 12.28
C LEU A 204 -7.79 0.24 11.78
N PHE A 205 -8.44 -0.92 11.67
CA PHE A 205 -9.86 -1.00 11.34
C PHE A 205 -10.72 -0.19 12.32
N PHE A 206 -10.55 -0.38 13.64
CA PHE A 206 -11.34 0.35 14.65
C PHE A 206 -11.15 1.88 14.59
N PHE A 207 -9.93 2.35 14.31
CA PHE A 207 -9.65 3.78 14.16
C PHE A 207 -10.27 4.38 12.90
N PHE A 208 -10.33 3.61 11.80
CA PHE A 208 -10.73 4.13 10.50
C PHE A 208 -12.12 3.71 10.01
N GLN A 209 -12.82 2.82 10.71
CA GLN A 209 -14.17 2.35 10.35
C GLN A 209 -15.17 3.49 10.10
N LYS A 210 -15.05 4.63 10.81
CA LYS A 210 -15.91 5.81 10.60
C LYS A 210 -15.69 6.47 9.24
N HIS A 211 -14.44 6.55 8.78
CA HIS A 211 -14.09 7.14 7.48
C HIS A 211 -14.56 6.27 6.31
N PHE A 212 -14.62 4.94 6.49
CA PHE A 212 -15.22 4.04 5.50
C PHE A 212 -16.72 4.31 5.28
N ILE A 213 -17.46 4.62 6.36
CA ILE A 213 -18.91 4.88 6.32
C ILE A 213 -19.21 6.26 5.72
N GLU A 214 -18.38 7.27 6.00
CA GLU A 214 -18.54 8.61 5.43
C GLU A 214 -18.26 8.66 3.92
N GLY A 215 -17.28 7.87 3.44
CA GLY A 215 -16.95 7.78 2.01
C GLY A 215 -18.06 7.18 1.15
N SER A 216 -18.88 6.27 1.68
CA SER A 216 -20.06 5.73 0.98
C SER A 216 -21.23 6.70 0.93
N ASN A 217 -21.36 7.59 1.92
CA ASN A 217 -22.51 8.50 2.04
C ASN A 217 -22.43 9.72 1.09
N ILE A 218 -21.22 10.11 0.67
CA ILE A 218 -21.05 11.19 -0.34
C ILE A 218 -21.59 10.74 -1.71
N ALA A 219 -21.54 9.44 -2.03
CA ALA A 219 -22.13 8.89 -3.25
C ALA A 219 -23.67 8.75 -3.16
N SER A 220 -24.26 8.78 -1.97
CA SER A 220 -25.72 8.69 -1.75
C SER A 220 -26.40 10.02 -1.46
N GLY A 221 -25.65 11.11 -1.28
CA GLY A 221 -26.14 12.43 -0.87
C GLY A 221 -26.92 13.23 -1.94
N THR A 222 -27.19 12.67 -3.12
CA THR A 222 -28.05 13.30 -4.15
C THR A 222 -29.43 12.66 -4.27
N LYS A 223 -29.90 11.95 -3.24
CA LYS A 223 -31.31 11.55 -3.13
C LYS A 223 -31.81 11.86 -1.71
N GLY A 224 -32.44 13.03 -1.57
CA GLY A 224 -33.06 13.51 -0.34
C GLY A 224 -33.06 15.02 -0.31
#